data_AF-A0AAW4G4S8-F1
#
_entry.id   AF-A0AAW4G4S8-F1
#
_cell.length_a   1.000
_cell.length_b   1.000
_cell.length_c   1.000
_cell.angle_alpha   90.00
_cell.angle_beta   90.00
_cell.angle_gamma   90.00
#
_symmetry.space_group_name_H-M   'P 1'
#
loop_
_entity.id
_entity.type
_entity.pdbx_description
1 polymer ?
#
loop_
_entity_poly.entity_id
_entity_poly.type
_entity_poly.pdbx_seq_one_letter_code
_entity_poly.pdbx_strand_id
1 'polypeptide(L)'
;MTRLTWSSGASRRLRALLACGILLTTATIGTTALWTTSAATTSGTFTTANVEIKVNGSASYPFAFPGSLLPGDTTAFVINVQNTGSVSFHYNSKVSSATALGQAMLLKVVAGGSVSGSTCVSGSNGIQVADNVPITGSPVAFSTGRGPLAATTGSEALCLQLTLPTTAAGNLAGTGGSVTFTLDATVP
;
A
#
# COMPACT_ATOMS: atom_id res chain seq x y z
N MET A 1 2.96 76.29 -22.07
CA MET A 1 3.22 75.11 -21.22
C MET A 1 2.73 75.40 -19.82
N THR A 2 1.49 75.01 -19.51
CA THR A 2 0.82 75.32 -18.24
C THR A 2 1.15 74.21 -17.23
N ARG A 3 1.98 74.52 -16.23
CA ARG A 3 2.26 73.59 -15.12
C ARG A 3 1.12 73.66 -14.12
N LEU A 4 0.35 72.58 -14.01
CA LEU A 4 -0.68 72.41 -12.98
C LEU A 4 0.01 72.27 -11.61
N THR A 5 -0.07 73.31 -10.78
CA THR A 5 0.42 73.28 -9.40
C THR A 5 -0.64 72.68 -8.50
N TRP A 6 -0.46 71.40 -8.15
CA TRP A 6 -1.33 70.70 -7.21
C TRP A 6 -1.06 71.16 -5.78
N SER A 7 -2.12 71.39 -4.99
CA SER A 7 -1.99 71.78 -3.59
C SER A 7 -1.38 70.63 -2.77
N SER A 8 -0.57 70.99 -1.77
CA SER A 8 0.16 70.04 -0.92
C SER A 8 -0.75 69.01 -0.22
N GLY A 9 -1.99 69.39 0.09
CA GLY A 9 -3.02 68.52 0.65
C GLY A 9 -3.58 67.51 -0.36
N ALA A 10 -3.79 67.92 -1.62
CA ALA A 10 -4.24 67.02 -2.69
C ALA A 10 -3.17 65.97 -2.99
N SER A 11 -1.90 66.37 -3.07
CA SER A 11 -0.76 65.47 -3.34
C SER A 11 -0.60 64.36 -2.30
N ARG A 12 -0.83 64.65 -1.00
CA ARG A 12 -0.79 63.65 0.07
C ARG A 12 -1.94 62.64 -0.04
N ARG A 13 -3.16 63.10 -0.35
CA ARG A 13 -4.33 62.22 -0.52
C ARG A 13 -4.22 61.34 -1.76
N LEU A 14 -3.70 61.88 -2.86
CA LEU A 14 -3.47 61.10 -4.09
C LEU A 14 -2.36 60.06 -3.91
N ARG A 15 -1.28 60.38 -3.18
CA ARG A 15 -0.24 59.40 -2.83
C ARG A 15 -0.76 58.30 -1.92
N ALA A 16 -1.61 58.64 -0.94
CA ALA A 16 -2.25 57.65 -0.07
C ALA A 16 -3.19 56.73 -0.86
N LEU A 17 -3.99 57.28 -1.78
CA LEU A 17 -4.85 56.48 -2.67
C LEU A 17 -4.05 55.59 -3.61
N LEU A 18 -2.93 56.06 -4.16
CA LEU A 18 -2.04 55.24 -5.00
C LEU A 18 -1.38 54.10 -4.19
N ALA A 19 -0.97 54.37 -2.95
CA ALA A 19 -0.37 53.36 -2.08
C ALA A 19 -1.40 52.29 -1.65
N CYS A 20 -2.63 52.70 -1.32
CA CYS A 20 -3.72 51.76 -1.07
C CYS A 20 -4.06 50.96 -2.33
N GLY A 21 -4.07 51.58 -3.51
CA GLY A 21 -4.31 50.90 -4.78
C GLY A 21 -3.30 49.77 -5.05
N ILE A 22 -2.01 50.00 -4.78
CA ILE A 22 -0.97 48.97 -4.92
C ILE A 22 -1.21 47.79 -3.95
N LEU A 23 -1.58 48.07 -2.69
CA LEU A 23 -1.88 47.04 -1.68
C LEU A 23 -3.15 46.23 -1.99
N LEU A 24 -4.15 46.85 -2.62
CA LEU A 24 -5.37 46.19 -3.07
C LEU A 24 -5.14 45.33 -4.32
N THR A 25 -4.16 45.67 -5.17
CA THR A 25 -3.83 44.87 -6.36
C THR A 25 -2.94 43.65 -6.09
N THR A 26 -2.24 43.58 -4.94
CA THR A 26 -1.38 42.44 -4.58
C THR A 26 -2.04 41.41 -3.67
N ALA A 27 -3.28 41.64 -3.22
CA ALA A 27 -4.00 40.75 -2.31
C ALA A 27 -4.65 39.53 -2.99
N THR A 28 -4.54 39.37 -4.31
CA THR A 28 -5.21 38.28 -5.06
C THR A 28 -4.28 37.17 -5.54
N ILE A 29 -3.01 37.17 -5.15
CA ILE A 29 -2.22 35.92 -5.17
C ILE A 29 -2.62 35.13 -3.92
N GLY A 30 -3.87 34.68 -3.89
CA GLY A 30 -4.25 33.60 -3.01
C GLY A 30 -3.35 32.44 -3.40
N THR A 31 -2.40 32.10 -2.53
CA THR A 31 -1.75 30.81 -2.58
C THR A 31 -2.87 29.80 -2.30
N THR A 32 -3.61 29.42 -3.35
CA THR A 32 -4.30 28.15 -3.36
C THR A 32 -3.19 27.13 -3.34
N ALA A 33 -2.69 26.84 -2.15
CA ALA A 33 -2.00 25.61 -1.92
C ALA A 33 -3.07 24.54 -2.14
N LEU A 34 -3.21 24.15 -3.40
CA LEU A 34 -3.88 22.93 -3.76
C LEU A 34 -2.95 21.84 -3.23
N TRP A 35 -3.09 21.52 -1.95
CA TRP A 35 -2.57 20.28 -1.38
C TRP A 35 -3.43 19.14 -1.92
N THR A 36 -3.48 18.98 -3.24
CA THR A 36 -3.71 17.65 -3.77
C THR A 36 -2.40 16.93 -3.53
N THR A 37 -2.25 16.38 -2.33
CA THR A 37 -1.40 15.21 -2.14
C THR A 37 -2.03 14.05 -2.91
N SER A 38 -2.14 14.17 -4.22
CA SER A 38 -1.84 13.04 -5.08
C SER A 38 -0.32 12.93 -5.04
N ALA A 39 0.18 12.47 -3.89
CA ALA A 39 1.18 11.44 -3.99
C ALA A 39 0.48 10.40 -4.86
N ALA A 40 0.81 10.39 -6.15
CA ALA A 40 1.10 9.11 -6.73
C ALA A 40 2.18 8.54 -5.82
N THR A 41 1.75 7.92 -4.71
CA THR A 41 2.47 6.81 -4.13
C THR A 41 2.70 5.97 -5.36
N THR A 42 3.92 6.05 -5.88
CA THR A 42 4.40 5.16 -6.93
C THR A 42 4.24 3.80 -6.29
N SER A 43 3.05 3.23 -6.50
CA SER A 43 2.62 2.01 -5.87
C SER A 43 3.53 0.97 -6.43
N GLY A 44 4.48 0.56 -5.59
CA GLY A 44 5.26 -0.64 -5.70
C GLY A 44 6.02 -0.81 -7.01
N THR A 45 7.31 -1.08 -6.90
CA THR A 45 7.84 -2.18 -7.70
C THR A 45 6.86 -3.36 -7.60
N PHE A 46 6.09 -3.61 -8.66
CA PHE A 46 5.22 -4.78 -8.78
C PHE A 46 6.10 -6.01 -8.67
N THR A 47 6.17 -6.56 -7.47
CA THR A 47 7.06 -7.67 -7.17
C THR A 47 6.20 -8.91 -7.21
N THR A 48 6.16 -9.55 -8.37
CA THR A 48 5.62 -10.91 -8.50
C THR A 48 6.68 -11.86 -7.98
N ALA A 49 6.33 -12.68 -6.99
CA ALA A 49 7.21 -13.70 -6.46
C ALA A 49 6.72 -15.09 -6.85
N ASN A 50 7.64 -15.93 -7.35
CA ASN A 50 7.35 -17.34 -7.57
C ASN A 50 7.77 -18.12 -6.32
N VAL A 51 6.83 -18.86 -5.73
CA VAL A 51 7.09 -19.77 -4.63
C VAL A 51 6.87 -21.20 -5.12
N GLU A 52 7.97 -21.89 -5.35
CA GLU A 52 7.96 -23.30 -5.75
C GLU A 52 7.90 -24.18 -4.50
N ILE A 53 6.92 -25.09 -4.46
CA ILE A 53 6.70 -25.99 -3.33
C ILE A 53 6.65 -27.42 -3.84
N LYS A 54 7.33 -28.31 -3.13
CA LYS A 54 7.28 -29.76 -3.35
C LYS A 54 6.40 -30.41 -2.28
N VAL A 55 5.90 -31.61 -2.56
CA VAL A 55 5.11 -32.40 -1.60
C VAL A 55 5.85 -32.53 -0.27
N ASN A 56 5.15 -32.33 0.87
CA ASN A 56 5.72 -32.29 2.23
C ASN A 56 6.85 -31.25 2.44
N GLY A 57 6.95 -30.24 1.56
CA GLY A 57 7.86 -29.12 1.70
C GLY A 57 7.18 -27.91 2.34
N SER A 58 7.96 -27.13 3.06
CA SER A 58 7.58 -25.80 3.53
C SER A 58 8.36 -24.75 2.74
N ALA A 59 7.68 -23.76 2.19
CA ALA A 59 8.31 -22.61 1.56
C ALA A 59 7.95 -21.35 2.33
N SER A 60 8.96 -20.52 2.61
CA SER A 60 8.74 -19.23 3.26
C SER A 60 9.19 -18.10 2.36
N TYR A 61 8.34 -17.08 2.20
CA TYR A 61 8.63 -15.88 1.44
C TYR A 61 8.60 -14.66 2.37
N PRO A 62 9.76 -14.03 2.65
CA PRO A 62 9.80 -12.76 3.34
C PRO A 62 9.48 -11.62 2.36
N PHE A 63 8.42 -10.88 2.67
CA PHE A 63 8.08 -9.63 2.00
C PHE A 63 8.56 -8.45 2.86
N ALA A 64 9.46 -7.64 2.31
CA ALA A 64 9.88 -6.38 2.92
C ALA A 64 9.02 -5.24 2.39
N PHE A 65 8.58 -4.33 3.26
CA PHE A 65 7.78 -3.19 2.82
C PHE A 65 8.60 -2.23 1.94
N PRO A 66 8.03 -1.74 0.83
CA PRO A 66 8.69 -0.78 -0.05
C PRO A 66 8.67 0.62 0.59
N GLY A 67 9.51 0.83 1.60
CA GLY A 67 9.71 2.12 2.26
C GLY A 67 8.87 2.32 3.52
N SER A 68 8.78 3.58 3.93
CA SER A 68 8.03 4.04 5.10
C SER A 68 6.52 4.05 4.81
N LEU A 69 5.77 3.22 5.50
CA LEU A 69 4.31 3.23 5.45
C LEU A 69 3.73 4.18 6.50
N LEU A 70 2.63 4.83 6.16
CA LEU A 70 1.84 5.67 7.05
C LEU A 70 0.53 4.97 7.42
N PRO A 71 -0.08 5.26 8.58
CA PRO A 71 -1.39 4.73 8.93
C PRO A 71 -2.44 5.05 7.85
N GLY A 72 -3.12 4.02 7.35
CA GLY A 72 -4.02 4.09 6.19
C GLY A 72 -3.40 3.60 4.89
N ASP A 73 -2.07 3.47 4.81
CA ASP A 73 -1.42 2.94 3.62
C ASP A 73 -1.73 1.46 3.43
N THR A 74 -1.85 1.10 2.17
CA THR A 74 -2.05 -0.27 1.73
C THR A 74 -0.94 -0.64 0.77
N THR A 75 -0.47 -1.88 0.87
CA THR A 75 0.44 -2.47 -0.10
C THR A 75 -0.12 -3.80 -0.56
N ALA A 76 -0.02 -4.10 -1.84
CA ALA A 76 -0.46 -5.39 -2.38
C ALA A 76 0.59 -5.96 -3.32
N PHE A 77 0.68 -7.29 -3.33
CA PHE A 77 1.62 -8.05 -4.14
C PHE A 77 1.04 -9.42 -4.47
N VAL A 78 1.59 -10.08 -5.49
CA VAL A 78 1.12 -11.40 -5.93
C VAL A 78 2.21 -12.43 -5.68
N ILE A 79 1.85 -13.50 -4.99
CA ILE A 79 2.66 -14.71 -4.90
C ILE A 79 2.07 -15.75 -5.83
N ASN A 80 2.89 -16.32 -6.71
CA ASN A 80 2.51 -17.43 -7.56
C ASN A 80 3.03 -18.74 -6.93
N VAL A 81 2.13 -19.54 -6.36
CA VAL A 81 2.41 -20.82 -5.73
C VAL A 81 2.40 -21.91 -6.79
N GLN A 82 3.51 -22.63 -6.96
CA GLN A 82 3.67 -23.65 -8.00
C GLN A 82 4.03 -25.01 -7.41
N ASN A 83 3.33 -26.05 -7.86
CA ASN A 83 3.66 -27.44 -7.58
C ASN A 83 4.66 -27.96 -8.62
N THR A 84 5.94 -28.02 -8.24
CA THR A 84 7.00 -28.63 -9.07
C THR A 84 7.22 -30.11 -8.75
N GLY A 85 6.41 -30.68 -7.85
CA GLY A 85 6.43 -32.08 -7.46
C GLY A 85 5.62 -32.97 -8.41
N SER A 86 5.89 -34.27 -8.34
CA SER A 86 5.21 -35.31 -9.13
C SER A 86 3.85 -35.76 -8.58
N VAL A 87 3.43 -35.22 -7.42
CA VAL A 87 2.20 -35.60 -6.73
C VAL A 87 1.37 -34.35 -6.44
N SER A 88 0.06 -34.46 -6.55
CA SER A 88 -0.85 -33.37 -6.15
C SER A 88 -0.86 -33.20 -4.64
N PHE A 89 -0.95 -31.96 -4.16
CA PHE A 89 -0.97 -31.67 -2.73
C PHE A 89 -1.98 -30.59 -2.36
N HIS A 90 -2.38 -30.61 -1.10
CA HIS A 90 -3.02 -29.47 -0.45
C HIS A 90 -1.98 -28.66 0.31
N TYR A 91 -2.24 -27.40 0.57
CA TYR A 91 -1.33 -26.56 1.34
C TYR A 91 -2.06 -25.68 2.34
N ASN A 92 -1.36 -25.41 3.44
CA ASN A 92 -1.78 -24.47 4.46
C ASN A 92 -0.89 -23.24 4.39
N SER A 93 -1.46 -22.07 4.64
CA SER A 93 -0.74 -20.80 4.56
C SER A 93 -0.84 -20.04 5.86
N LYS A 94 0.32 -19.57 6.32
CA LYS A 94 0.52 -18.87 7.57
C LYS A 94 1.27 -17.56 7.32
N VAL A 95 1.04 -16.58 8.18
CA VAL A 95 1.71 -15.28 8.14
C VAL A 95 2.25 -14.95 9.52
N SER A 96 3.44 -14.36 9.58
CA SER A 96 4.03 -13.84 10.81
C SER A 96 4.89 -12.62 10.54
N SER A 97 5.13 -11.79 11.56
CA SER A 97 6.10 -10.70 11.47
C SER A 97 6.87 -10.55 12.77
N ALA A 98 8.19 -10.44 12.66
CA ALA A 98 9.05 -10.08 13.79
C ALA A 98 9.05 -8.58 14.07
N THR A 99 8.52 -7.76 13.17
CA THR A 99 8.58 -6.29 13.24
C THR A 99 7.27 -5.71 13.79
N ALA A 100 7.36 -4.68 14.62
CA ALA A 100 6.17 -4.03 15.18
C ALA A 100 5.26 -3.46 14.08
N LEU A 101 5.83 -2.97 12.96
CA LEU A 101 5.06 -2.52 11.80
C LEU A 101 4.27 -3.66 11.17
N GLY A 102 4.93 -4.79 10.88
CA GLY A 102 4.23 -5.93 10.29
C GLY A 102 3.18 -6.54 11.23
N GLN A 103 3.37 -6.47 12.55
CA GLN A 103 2.37 -6.89 13.55
C GLN A 103 1.18 -5.94 13.67
N ALA A 104 1.33 -4.68 13.27
CA ALA A 104 0.24 -3.71 13.24
C ALA A 104 -0.63 -3.83 11.98
N MET A 105 -0.24 -4.65 11.00
CA MET A 105 -0.93 -4.76 9.73
C MET A 105 -2.04 -5.83 9.71
N LEU A 106 -3.02 -5.57 8.85
CA LEU A 106 -4.11 -6.47 8.53
C LEU A 106 -3.87 -7.08 7.14
N LEU A 107 -3.97 -8.41 7.07
CA LEU A 107 -3.82 -9.17 5.85
C LEU A 107 -5.18 -9.50 5.23
N LYS A 108 -5.31 -9.23 3.95
CA LYS A 108 -6.36 -9.71 3.06
C LYS A 108 -5.73 -10.53 1.94
N VAL A 109 -6.35 -11.66 1.59
CA VAL A 109 -5.83 -12.56 0.54
C VAL A 109 -6.94 -12.91 -0.43
N VAL A 110 -6.65 -12.79 -1.72
CA VAL A 110 -7.55 -13.15 -2.82
C VAL A 110 -6.82 -14.09 -3.77
N ALA A 111 -7.28 -15.34 -3.85
CA ALA A 111 -6.77 -16.32 -4.79
C ALA A 111 -7.35 -16.09 -6.18
N GLY A 112 -6.54 -16.27 -7.23
CA GLY A 112 -6.90 -15.90 -8.61
C GLY A 112 -7.09 -14.39 -8.79
N GLY A 113 -6.69 -13.58 -7.80
CA GLY A 113 -6.75 -12.13 -7.84
C GLY A 113 -5.49 -11.53 -8.48
N SER A 114 -5.61 -10.27 -8.87
CA SER A 114 -4.49 -9.45 -9.34
C SER A 114 -4.37 -8.19 -8.49
N VAL A 115 -3.22 -7.51 -8.58
CA VAL A 115 -3.02 -6.23 -7.93
C VAL A 115 -3.51 -5.11 -8.84
N SER A 116 -4.36 -4.24 -8.30
CA SER A 116 -4.73 -2.97 -8.93
C SER A 116 -4.32 -1.83 -8.01
N GLY A 117 -3.30 -1.08 -8.41
CA GLY A 117 -2.67 -0.06 -7.56
C GLY A 117 -2.03 -0.70 -6.32
N SER A 118 -2.62 -0.45 -5.16
CA SER A 118 -2.19 -0.97 -3.85
C SER A 118 -3.15 -2.00 -3.26
N THR A 119 -4.18 -2.42 -4.01
CA THR A 119 -5.23 -3.31 -3.51
C THR A 119 -5.31 -4.60 -4.32
N CYS A 120 -5.78 -5.67 -3.68
CA CYS A 120 -6.10 -6.91 -4.36
C CYS A 120 -7.51 -6.84 -4.95
N VAL A 121 -7.60 -7.03 -6.27
CA VAL A 121 -8.86 -7.16 -6.97
C VAL A 121 -9.13 -8.63 -7.27
N SER A 122 -10.35 -9.08 -6.96
CA SER A 122 -10.84 -10.37 -7.45
C SER A 122 -11.04 -10.26 -8.95
N GLY A 123 -10.23 -10.96 -9.74
CA GLY A 123 -10.53 -11.18 -11.16
C GLY A 123 -11.82 -11.99 -11.33
N SER A 124 -12.17 -12.35 -12.57
CA SER A 124 -13.41 -13.10 -12.87
C SER A 124 -13.52 -14.43 -12.12
N ASN A 125 -12.39 -15.01 -11.67
CA ASN A 125 -12.32 -16.24 -10.89
C ASN A 125 -11.70 -16.03 -9.50
N GLY A 126 -11.65 -14.78 -9.03
CA GLY A 126 -11.01 -14.42 -7.77
C GLY A 126 -11.83 -14.84 -6.55
N ILE A 127 -11.24 -15.60 -5.64
CA ILE A 127 -11.88 -16.04 -4.39
C ILE A 127 -11.19 -15.36 -3.22
N GLN A 128 -11.95 -14.61 -2.41
CA GLN A 128 -11.44 -14.09 -1.14
C GLN A 128 -11.16 -15.26 -0.18
N VAL A 129 -9.89 -15.42 0.18
CA VAL A 129 -9.41 -16.50 1.06
C VAL A 129 -9.46 -16.06 2.51
N ALA A 130 -9.02 -14.82 2.74
CA ALA A 130 -8.86 -14.25 4.05
C ALA A 130 -9.11 -12.74 3.96
N ASP A 131 -9.65 -12.17 5.04
CA ASP A 131 -9.89 -10.74 5.15
C ASP A 131 -9.65 -10.29 6.59
N ASN A 132 -9.03 -9.12 6.75
CA ASN A 132 -8.70 -8.53 8.05
C ASN A 132 -7.99 -9.48 9.04
N VAL A 133 -7.09 -10.34 8.56
CA VAL A 133 -6.32 -11.24 9.43
C VAL A 133 -5.23 -10.43 10.15
N PRO A 134 -5.24 -10.38 11.50
CA PRO A 134 -4.18 -9.70 12.24
C PRO A 134 -2.88 -10.50 12.18
N ILE A 135 -1.78 -9.83 11.88
CA ILE A 135 -0.45 -10.44 11.89
C ILE A 135 0.14 -10.31 13.30
N THR A 136 0.77 -11.37 13.79
CA THR A 136 1.43 -11.35 15.10
C THR A 136 2.88 -11.83 14.99
N GLY A 137 3.60 -11.79 16.11
CA GLY A 137 4.95 -12.37 16.23
C GLY A 137 4.98 -13.89 16.02
N SER A 138 3.84 -14.57 16.15
CA SER A 138 3.73 -16.00 15.90
C SER A 138 3.01 -16.29 14.58
N PRO A 139 3.26 -17.45 13.94
CA PRO A 139 2.56 -17.84 12.72
C PRO A 139 1.05 -17.94 12.91
N VAL A 140 0.30 -17.07 12.24
CA VAL A 140 -1.16 -17.08 12.19
C VAL A 140 -1.59 -17.73 10.88
N ALA A 141 -2.42 -18.77 10.95
CA ALA A 141 -2.99 -19.39 9.76
C ALA A 141 -4.05 -18.48 9.14
N PHE A 142 -3.92 -18.18 7.85
CA PHE A 142 -4.94 -17.43 7.09
C PHE A 142 -5.66 -18.30 6.05
N SER A 143 -5.12 -19.48 5.74
CA SER A 143 -5.73 -20.44 4.84
C SER A 143 -5.35 -21.87 5.20
N THR A 144 -6.29 -22.79 5.12
CA THR A 144 -6.09 -24.22 5.43
C THR A 144 -6.70 -25.09 4.34
N GLY A 145 -5.96 -26.12 3.90
CA GLY A 145 -6.46 -27.13 2.96
C GLY A 145 -6.64 -26.65 1.52
N ARG A 146 -5.94 -25.59 1.09
CA ARG A 146 -6.04 -25.10 -0.29
C ARG A 146 -5.47 -26.10 -1.28
N GLY A 147 -6.13 -26.26 -2.41
CA GLY A 147 -5.79 -27.25 -3.43
C GLY A 147 -6.97 -28.17 -3.76
N PRO A 148 -6.71 -29.31 -4.44
CA PRO A 148 -5.38 -29.83 -4.76
C PRO A 148 -4.71 -29.05 -5.91
N LEU A 149 -3.44 -28.70 -5.73
CA LEU A 149 -2.60 -28.22 -6.83
C LEU A 149 -2.13 -29.42 -7.66
N ALA A 150 -2.46 -29.43 -8.95
CA ALA A 150 -2.07 -30.50 -9.86
C ALA A 150 -0.54 -30.72 -9.87
N ALA A 151 -0.11 -31.98 -10.03
CA ALA A 151 1.31 -32.32 -10.13
C ALA A 151 1.97 -31.64 -11.33
N THR A 152 3.20 -31.14 -11.15
CA THR A 152 4.08 -30.56 -12.19
C THR A 152 3.58 -29.28 -12.88
N THR A 153 2.27 -29.05 -12.96
CA THR A 153 1.65 -27.92 -13.70
C THR A 153 0.71 -27.09 -12.84
N GLY A 154 0.41 -27.52 -11.61
CA GLY A 154 -0.45 -26.80 -10.69
C GLY A 154 0.16 -25.46 -10.30
N SER A 155 -0.48 -24.38 -10.68
CA SER A 155 -0.09 -23.02 -10.30
C SER A 155 -1.30 -22.27 -9.76
N GLU A 156 -1.11 -21.52 -8.70
CA GLU A 156 -2.13 -20.66 -8.13
C GLU A 156 -1.55 -19.28 -7.78
N ALA A 157 -2.16 -18.24 -8.33
CA ALA A 157 -1.83 -16.86 -7.97
C ALA A 157 -2.61 -16.45 -6.71
N LEU A 158 -1.90 -16.04 -5.67
CA LEU A 158 -2.43 -15.45 -4.46
C LEU A 158 -2.08 -13.97 -4.44
N CYS A 159 -3.09 -13.11 -4.53
CA CYS A 159 -2.91 -11.70 -4.27
C CYS A 159 -3.02 -11.45 -2.76
N LEU A 160 -1.98 -10.88 -2.17
CA LEU A 160 -1.95 -10.53 -0.75
C LEU A 160 -1.93 -9.01 -0.63
N GLN A 161 -2.84 -8.50 0.17
CA GLN A 161 -2.99 -7.09 0.49
C GLN A 161 -2.75 -6.89 1.98
N LEU A 162 -1.81 -6.03 2.30
CA LEU A 162 -1.43 -5.62 3.64
C LEU A 162 -1.89 -4.18 3.85
N THR A 163 -2.78 -3.98 4.81
CA THR A 163 -3.33 -2.66 5.14
C THR A 163 -2.88 -2.27 6.53
N LEU A 164 -2.28 -1.09 6.66
CA LEU A 164 -2.00 -0.51 7.98
C LEU A 164 -3.25 0.27 8.42
N PRO A 165 -3.96 -0.13 9.48
CA PRO A 165 -5.15 0.58 9.93
C PRO A 165 -4.81 2.01 10.35
N THR A 166 -5.74 2.95 10.17
CA THR A 166 -5.57 4.35 10.59
C THR A 166 -5.47 4.53 12.10
N THR A 167 -5.85 3.49 12.87
CA THR A 167 -5.68 3.41 14.32
C THR A 167 -4.28 2.95 14.75
N ALA A 168 -3.39 2.62 13.81
CA ALA A 168 -2.03 2.25 14.12
C ALA A 168 -1.30 3.40 14.83
N ALA A 169 -0.50 3.06 15.84
CA ALA A 169 0.23 4.05 16.62
C ALA A 169 1.21 4.83 15.72
N GLY A 170 1.21 6.16 15.84
CA GLY A 170 1.99 7.04 14.96
C GLY A 170 3.51 6.85 15.03
N ASN A 171 4.01 6.18 16.08
CA ASN A 171 5.42 5.79 16.20
C ASN A 171 5.84 4.69 15.21
N LEU A 172 4.89 4.03 14.54
CA LEU A 172 5.13 3.05 13.49
C LEU A 172 5.28 3.72 12.11
N ALA A 173 4.79 4.95 11.95
CA ALA A 173 4.91 5.71 10.72
C ALA A 173 6.40 5.99 10.44
N GLY A 174 6.85 5.76 9.20
CA GLY A 174 8.27 5.99 8.88
C GLY A 174 9.19 4.79 9.12
N THR A 175 8.71 3.76 9.83
CA THR A 175 9.54 2.59 10.15
C THR A 175 9.54 1.59 8.99
N GLY A 176 10.65 0.88 8.81
CA GLY A 176 10.72 -0.26 7.90
C GLY A 176 10.22 -1.52 8.61
N GLY A 177 9.72 -2.48 7.84
CA GLY A 177 9.29 -3.76 8.38
C GLY A 177 9.24 -4.86 7.34
N SER A 178 8.98 -6.08 7.81
CA SER A 178 8.82 -7.23 6.94
C SER A 178 7.77 -8.20 7.48
N VAL A 179 7.18 -8.97 6.59
CA VAL A 179 6.22 -10.02 6.89
C VAL A 179 6.69 -11.30 6.22
N THR A 180 6.63 -12.42 6.93
CA THR A 180 6.99 -13.72 6.40
C THR A 180 5.74 -14.56 6.19
N PHE A 181 5.56 -15.00 4.95
CA PHE A 181 4.51 -15.93 4.55
C PHE A 181 5.09 -17.33 4.49
N THR A 182 4.49 -18.28 5.20
CA THR A 182 4.91 -19.68 5.20
C THR A 182 3.79 -20.52 4.60
N LEU A 183 4.14 -21.33 3.61
CA LEU A 183 3.24 -22.26 2.94
C LEU A 183 3.74 -23.68 3.20
N ASP A 184 2.91 -24.48 3.85
CA ASP A 184 3.20 -25.86 4.20
C ASP A 184 2.39 -26.79 3.29
N ALA A 185 3.05 -27.52 2.38
CA ALA A 185 2.40 -28.53 1.56
C ALA A 185 2.17 -29.80 2.38
N THR A 186 0.95 -30.32 2.32
CA THR A 186 0.50 -31.55 2.97
C THR A 186 -0.06 -32.48 1.92
N VAL A 187 0.27 -33.76 2.02
CA VAL A 187 -0.36 -34.79 1.19
C VAL A 187 -1.87 -34.88 1.49
N PRO A 188 -2.71 -35.18 0.47
CA PRO A 188 -4.12 -35.50 0.69
C PRO A 188 -4.32 -36.75 1.55
#